data_AF-A0A4R3T7U6-F1
#
_entry.id   AF-A0A4R3T7U6-F1
#
_cell.length_a   1.000
_cell.length_b   1.000
_cell.length_c   1.000
_cell.angle_alpha   90.00
_cell.angle_beta   90.00
_cell.angle_gamma   90.00
#
_symmetry.space_group_name_H-M   'P 1'
#
loop_
_entity.id
_entity.type
_entity.pdbx_description
1 polymer ?
#
loop_
_entity_poly.entity_id
_entity_poly.type
_entity_poly.pdbx_seq_one_letter_code
_entity_poly.pdbx_strand_id
1 'polypeptide(L)'
;MIVSELVGNACKYAYPVGSPGAVDISLCARPMGGFVLEVVDRGRGRAARAAPEGSGLGSQFIASMAHRLGARYGWSDARPGTRFTLCA
;
A
#
# COMPACT_ATOMS: atom_id res chain seq x y z
N MET A 1 -9.64 6.54 -4.28
CA MET A 1 -9.54 6.19 -2.85
C MET A 1 -8.47 5.13 -2.54
N ILE A 2 -7.45 4.93 -3.38
CA ILE A 2 -6.44 3.89 -3.15
C ILE A 2 -5.57 4.17 -1.92
N VAL A 3 -5.17 5.44 -1.73
CA VAL A 3 -4.39 5.87 -0.57
C VAL A 3 -5.14 5.64 0.74
N SER A 4 -6.44 5.98 0.79
CA SER A 4 -7.27 5.78 1.98
C SER A 4 -7.35 4.31 2.40
N GLU A 5 -7.49 3.38 1.45
CA GLU A 5 -7.47 1.94 1.75
C GLU A 5 -6.11 1.49 2.30
N LEU A 6 -5.01 1.96 1.72
CA LEU A 6 -3.65 1.60 2.14
C LEU A 6 -3.33 2.15 3.54
N VAL A 7 -3.67 3.41 3.80
CA VAL A 7 -3.52 4.05 5.12
C VAL A 7 -4.41 3.34 6.16
N GLY A 8 -5.65 3.01 5.80
CA GLY A 8 -6.54 2.25 6.67
C GLY A 8 -5.97 0.88 7.04
N ASN A 9 -5.34 0.18 6.09
CA ASN A 9 -4.66 -1.08 6.36
C ASN A 9 -3.44 -0.89 7.26
N ALA A 10 -2.64 0.16 7.08
CA ALA A 10 -1.53 0.46 7.99
C ALA A 10 -2.03 0.71 9.42
N CYS A 11 -3.08 1.51 9.60
CA CYS A 11 -3.68 1.75 10.92
C CYS A 11 -4.24 0.48 11.57
N LYS A 12 -4.81 -0.44 10.79
CA LYS A 12 -5.39 -1.70 11.30
C LYS A 12 -4.32 -2.73 11.62
N TYR A 13 -3.26 -2.81 10.81
CA TYR A 13 -2.39 -3.99 10.80
C TYR A 13 -0.91 -3.68 11.03
N ALA A 14 -0.40 -2.50 10.73
CA ALA A 14 1.04 -2.22 10.83
C ALA A 14 1.50 -1.94 12.27
N TYR A 15 0.66 -1.26 13.06
CA TYR A 15 1.03 -0.77 14.39
C TYR A 15 0.14 -1.36 15.49
N PRO A 16 0.66 -1.59 16.71
CA PRO A 16 -0.16 -1.99 17.85
C PRO A 16 -1.22 -0.93 18.19
N VAL A 17 -2.37 -1.37 18.68
CA VAL A 17 -3.45 -0.48 19.10
C VAL A 17 -2.94 0.52 20.14
N GLY A 18 -3.25 1.80 19.95
CA GLY A 18 -2.83 2.89 20.83
C GLY A 18 -1.37 3.33 20.67
N SER A 19 -0.59 2.70 19.78
CA SER A 19 0.77 3.12 19.47
C SER A 19 0.81 4.02 18.25
N PRO A 20 1.55 5.15 18.28
CA PRO A 20 1.77 5.96 17.09
C PRO A 20 2.62 5.20 16.05
N GLY A 21 2.41 5.50 14.78
CA GLY A 21 3.15 4.89 13.68
C GLY A 21 3.13 5.76 12.42
N ALA A 22 4.25 5.84 11.72
CA ALA A 22 4.40 6.66 10.53
C ALA A 22 3.83 5.97 9.28
N VAL A 23 3.17 6.71 8.40
CA VAL A 23 2.82 6.22 7.07
C VAL A 23 3.29 7.27 6.07
N ASP A 24 4.34 6.93 5.33
CA ASP A 24 4.94 7.80 4.32
C ASP A 24 4.19 7.60 3.00
N ILE A 25 3.71 8.69 2.39
CA ILE A 25 2.97 8.69 1.13
C ILE A 25 3.71 9.59 0.15
N SER A 26 4.10 9.05 -1.01
CA SER A 26 4.74 9.82 -2.07
C SER A 26 4.04 9.61 -3.40
N LEU A 27 3.91 10.68 -4.18
CA LEU A 27 3.46 10.63 -5.56
C LEU A 27 4.44 11.42 -6.40
N CYS A 28 5.12 10.75 -7.32
CA CYS A 28 6.13 11.35 -8.19
C CYS A 28 5.75 11.14 -9.66
N ALA A 29 5.88 12.18 -10.47
CA ALA A 29 5.81 12.06 -11.92
C ALA A 29 7.08 11.36 -12.43
N ARG A 30 6.96 10.53 -13.47
CA ARG A 30 8.11 9.90 -14.12
C ARG A 30 8.64 10.77 -15.27
N PRO A 31 9.97 10.78 -15.54
CA PRO A 31 10.57 11.64 -16.56
C PRO A 31 10.00 11.48 -17.98
N MET A 32 9.50 10.29 -18.32
CA MET A 32 8.94 9.99 -19.65
C MET A 32 7.40 9.92 -19.66
N GLY A 33 6.76 10.55 -18.68
CA GLY A 33 5.32 10.45 -18.45
C GLY A 33 4.96 9.30 -17.52
N GLY A 34 3.75 9.38 -16.95
CA GLY A 34 3.29 8.44 -15.93
C GLY A 34 3.63 8.88 -14.50
N PHE A 35 3.41 7.98 -13.55
CA PHE A 35 3.56 8.29 -12.13
C PHE A 35 4.02 7.08 -11.32
N VAL A 36 4.59 7.35 -10.14
CA VAL A 36 4.84 6.37 -9.10
C VAL A 36 4.17 6.86 -7.83
N LEU A 37 3.22 6.08 -7.33
CA LEU A 37 2.65 6.24 -5.99
C LEU A 37 3.29 5.20 -5.07
N GLU A 38 3.83 5.64 -3.94
CA GLU A 38 4.26 4.75 -2.87
C GLU A 38 3.54 5.06 -1.56
N VAL A 39 3.18 3.99 -0.84
CA VAL A 39 2.69 4.08 0.53
C VAL A 39 3.51 3.10 1.37
N VAL A 40 4.19 3.64 2.39
CA VAL A 40 5.14 2.88 3.20
C VAL A 40 4.80 3.04 4.68
N ASP A 41 4.58 1.92 5.36
CA ASP A 41 4.58 1.89 6.82
C ASP A 41 5.93 1.36 7.34
N ARG A 42 6.21 1.60 8.62
CA ARG A 42 7.38 1.11 9.36
C ARG A 42 6.97 0.14 10.47
N GLY A 43 5.81 -0.50 10.30
CA GLY A 43 5.22 -1.38 11.31
C GLY A 43 5.76 -2.80 11.24
N ARG A 44 4.97 -3.76 11.71
CA ARG A 44 5.34 -5.19 11.75
C ARG A 44 5.49 -5.86 10.37
N GLY A 45 5.17 -5.14 9.29
CA GLY A 45 5.19 -5.65 7.93
C GLY A 45 4.03 -6.60 7.63
N ARG A 46 3.93 -7.01 6.37
CA ARG A 46 2.92 -7.95 5.89
C ARG A 46 3.51 -9.35 5.81
N ALA A 47 2.89 -10.35 6.45
CA ALA A 47 3.31 -11.74 6.30
C ALA A 47 3.11 -12.19 4.85
N ALA A 48 4.19 -12.62 4.17
CA ALA A 48 4.19 -12.97 2.74
C ALA A 48 3.21 -14.11 2.34
N ARG A 49 2.68 -14.84 3.34
CA ARG A 49 1.81 -16.01 3.16
C ARG A 49 0.47 -15.91 3.88
N ALA A 50 0.18 -14.80 4.56
CA ALA A 50 -1.13 -14.63 5.17
C ALA A 50 -2.17 -14.39 4.07
N ALA A 51 -3.25 -15.19 4.08
CA ALA A 51 -4.48 -14.83 3.38
C ALA A 51 -4.84 -13.37 3.71
N PRO A 52 -5.45 -12.60 2.80
CA PRO A 52 -5.83 -11.22 3.11
C PRO A 52 -6.61 -11.20 4.43
N GLU A 53 -6.07 -10.54 5.46
CA GLU A 53 -6.74 -10.38 6.75
C GLU A 53 -7.94 -9.45 6.54
N GLY A 54 -9.11 -10.01 6.19
CA GLY A 54 -10.35 -9.26 5.89
C GLY A 54 -11.17 -9.87 4.75
N SER A 55 -12.19 -9.14 4.27
CA SER A 55 -13.13 -9.60 3.23
C SER A 55 -12.53 -9.69 1.81
N GLY A 56 -11.25 -9.33 1.62
CA GLY A 56 -10.61 -9.26 0.30
C GLY A 56 -11.02 -8.06 -0.56
N LEU A 57 -12.07 -7.33 -0.19
CA LEU A 57 -12.61 -6.19 -0.95
C LEU A 57 -11.58 -5.09 -1.19
N GLY A 58 -10.74 -4.76 -0.20
CA GLY A 58 -9.70 -3.73 -0.36
C GLY A 58 -8.64 -4.12 -1.40
N SER A 59 -8.27 -5.40 -1.44
CA SER A 59 -7.33 -5.92 -2.47
C SER A 59 -7.96 -5.93 -3.86
N GLN A 60 -9.25 -6.29 -3.97
CA GLN A 60 -9.99 -6.20 -5.22
C GLN A 60 -10.13 -4.76 -5.71
N PHE A 61 -10.41 -3.81 -4.82
CA PHE A 61 -10.47 -2.39 -5.16
C PHE A 61 -9.14 -1.86 -5.70
N ILE A 62 -8.02 -2.18 -5.02
CA ILE A 62 -6.67 -1.82 -5.47
C ILE A 62 -6.42 -2.38 -6.88
N ALA A 63 -6.75 -3.66 -7.11
CA ALA A 63 -6.58 -4.30 -8.42
C ALA A 63 -7.42 -3.62 -9.52
N SER A 64 -8.70 -3.35 -9.27
CA SER A 64 -9.56 -2.65 -10.23
C SER A 64 -9.10 -1.21 -10.51
N MET A 65 -8.58 -0.52 -9.50
CA MET A 65 -8.05 0.83 -9.66
C MET A 65 -6.78 0.84 -10.51
N ALA A 66 -5.85 -0.09 -10.26
CA ALA A 66 -4.65 -0.26 -11.06
C ALA A 66 -5.01 -0.57 -12.53
N HIS A 67 -5.96 -1.48 -12.76
CA HIS A 67 -6.45 -1.79 -14.10
C HIS A 67 -7.02 -0.56 -14.82
N ARG A 68 -7.88 0.23 -14.17
CA ARG A 68 -8.46 1.46 -14.76
C ARG A 68 -7.39 2.50 -15.12
N LEU A 69 -6.30 2.55 -14.38
CA LEU A 69 -5.20 3.50 -14.60
C LEU A 69 -4.13 2.97 -15.57
N GLY A 70 -4.28 1.74 -16.10
CA GLY A 70 -3.22 1.09 -16.89
C GLY A 70 -1.93 0.86 -16.09
N ALA A 71 -2.03 0.81 -14.76
CA ALA A 71 -0.92 0.81 -13.83
C ALA A 71 -0.60 -0.60 -13.32
N ARG A 72 0.64 -0.80 -12.90
CA ARG A 72 1.10 -2.01 -12.20
C ARG A 72 1.32 -1.71 -10.73
N TYR A 73 0.95 -2.64 -9.86
CA TYR A 73 1.20 -2.50 -8.43
C TYR A 73 2.00 -3.68 -7.86
N GLY A 74 2.68 -3.42 -6.75
CA GLY A 74 3.47 -4.41 -6.04
C GLY A 74 3.51 -4.14 -4.54
N TRP A 75 3.83 -5.19 -3.80
CA TRP A 75 4.09 -5.15 -2.37
C TRP A 75 5.53 -5.60 -2.12
N SER A 76 6.24 -4.93 -1.22
CA SER A 76 7.60 -5.29 -0.83
C SER A 76 7.84 -5.01 0.66
N ASP A 77 8.85 -5.66 1.22
CA ASP A 77 9.30 -5.41 2.59
C ASP A 77 10.02 -4.05 2.67
N ALA A 78 9.62 -3.21 3.63
CA ALA A 78 10.19 -1.88 3.85
C ALA A 78 11.31 -1.86 4.90
N ARG A 79 11.57 -2.98 5.59
CA ARG A 79 12.65 -3.18 6.58
C ARG A 79 12.85 -2.00 7.57
N PRO A 80 11.99 -1.85 8.59
CA PRO A 80 10.79 -2.63 8.86
C PRO A 80 9.57 -2.12 8.07
N GLY A 81 8.51 -2.92 8.04
CA GLY A 81 7.19 -2.50 7.54
C GLY A 81 6.85 -2.97 6.14
N THR A 82 5.80 -2.38 5.58
CA THR A 82 5.28 -2.73 4.26
C THR A 82 5.39 -1.56 3.29
N ARG A 83 5.87 -1.82 2.08
CA ARG A 83 5.85 -0.88 0.96
C ARG A 83 4.85 -1.34 -0.09
N PHE A 84 3.90 -0.48 -0.43
CA PHE A 84 3.08 -0.58 -1.62
C PHE A 84 3.58 0.38 -2.67
N THR A 85 3.65 -0.08 -3.92
CA THR A 85 4.01 0.75 -5.07
C THR A 85 2.96 0.58 -6.17
N LEU A 86 2.56 1.67 -6.82
CA LEU A 86 1.72 1.69 -8.02
C LEU A 86 2.37 2.59 -9.07
N CYS A 87 2.69 2.03 -10.23
CA CYS A 87 3.35 2.73 -11.33
C CYS A 87 2.50 2.68 -12.60
N ALA A 88 2.30 3.83 -13.24
CA ALA A 88 1.82 3.95 -14.61
C ALA A 88 2.91 4.57 -15.48
#